data_AF-A0A915YM61-F1
#
_entry.id   AF-A0A915YM61-F1
#
_cell.length_a   1.000
_cell.length_b   1.000
_cell.length_c   1.000
_cell.angle_alpha   90.00
_cell.angle_beta   90.00
_cell.angle_gamma   90.00
#
_symmetry.space_group_name_H-M   'P 1'
#
loop_
_entity.id
_entity.type
_entity.pdbx_description
1 polymer ?
#
loop_
_entity_poly.entity_id
_entity_poly.type
_entity_poly.pdbx_seq_one_letter_code
_entity_poly.pdbx_strand_id
1 'polypeptide(L)'
;MFNCASSYSLVKRINYDFEKTKVLELFAGSRSIGKVAEKLGCEVFSIDNKNFKGINLVADIEFLRIKDLPFKPDIIWASPPCTTYSVAGLWHHRNKGIPQTSFAAKSDQVTINMLKIIRELDCMYYIENPRGYLRKMPFMQGLERTTIWYCQYGHKCAKPTDIWSNNIRSLWNLNGWQPRPVCHNGNKNCHHEAVPRSSKNRGIQGIKSNYERSKIPPELCYEIMEASLRKEF
;
A
#
# COMPACT_ATOMS: atom_id res chain seq x y z
N MET A 1 -32.32 36.36 -34.28
CA MET A 1 -31.68 36.66 -32.99
C MET A 1 -31.94 35.50 -32.04
N PHE A 2 -30.84 34.87 -31.63
CA PHE A 2 -30.62 33.99 -30.47
C PHE A 2 -31.66 32.95 -30.03
N ASN A 3 -31.31 31.70 -30.35
CA ASN A 3 -31.70 30.47 -29.68
C ASN A 3 -31.55 30.55 -28.16
N CYS A 4 -32.58 30.15 -27.44
CA CYS A 4 -32.47 29.64 -26.07
C CYS A 4 -33.20 28.29 -26.00
N ALA A 5 -32.44 27.22 -26.17
CA ALA A 5 -32.87 25.87 -25.82
C ALA A 5 -31.68 25.15 -25.18
N SER A 6 -31.66 25.23 -23.85
CA SER A 6 -31.14 24.24 -22.89
C SER A 6 -30.14 23.21 -23.44
N SER A 7 -28.86 23.41 -23.14
CA SER A 7 -27.73 22.52 -23.42
C SER A 7 -27.70 21.26 -22.54
N TYR A 8 -28.82 20.51 -22.50
CA TYR A 8 -28.93 19.20 -21.85
C TYR A 8 -29.04 18.08 -22.91
N SER A 9 -28.16 18.06 -23.91
CA SER A 9 -28.22 17.02 -24.95
C SER A 9 -26.91 16.73 -25.69
N LEU A 10 -25.78 16.69 -24.98
CA LEU A 10 -24.52 16.21 -25.58
C LEU A 10 -23.75 15.23 -24.69
N VAL A 11 -24.46 14.29 -24.07
CA VAL A 11 -23.86 13.01 -23.68
C VAL A 11 -23.84 12.12 -24.92
N LYS A 12 -22.92 12.39 -25.85
CA LYS A 12 -22.56 11.40 -26.86
C LYS A 12 -21.93 10.23 -26.11
N ARG A 13 -22.70 9.14 -25.99
CA ARG A 13 -22.20 7.79 -25.70
C ARG A 13 -21.07 7.49 -26.68
N ILE A 14 -19.84 7.66 -26.23
CA ILE A 14 -18.71 6.94 -26.81
C ILE A 14 -18.58 5.69 -25.94
N ASN A 15 -19.11 4.58 -26.44
CA ASN A 15 -18.79 3.26 -25.93
C ASN A 15 -17.31 2.98 -26.30
N TYR A 16 -16.39 3.47 -25.47
CA TYR A 16 -15.12 2.79 -25.34
C TYR A 16 -15.28 1.76 -24.24
N ASP A 17 -15.20 0.50 -24.63
CA ASP A 17 -15.03 -0.65 -23.76
C ASP A 17 -13.60 -0.60 -23.17
N PHE A 18 -13.28 0.48 -22.43
CA PHE A 18 -12.04 0.51 -21.68
C PHE A 18 -12.17 -0.57 -20.61
N GLU A 19 -11.45 -1.68 -20.79
CA GLU A 19 -11.30 -2.68 -19.73
C GLU A 19 -11.00 -1.96 -18.42
N LYS A 20 -11.77 -2.31 -17.38
CA LYS A 20 -11.57 -1.76 -16.04
C LYS A 20 -10.14 -2.07 -15.61
N THR A 21 -9.45 -1.08 -15.05
CA THR A 21 -8.14 -1.29 -14.43
C THR A 21 -8.25 -2.36 -13.35
N LYS A 22 -7.36 -3.36 -13.41
CA LYS A 22 -7.34 -4.53 -12.54
C LYS A 22 -6.30 -4.36 -11.45
N VAL A 23 -6.73 -4.44 -10.20
CA VAL A 23 -5.90 -4.21 -9.01
C VAL A 23 -5.79 -5.50 -8.20
N LEU A 24 -4.55 -5.94 -7.98
CA LEU A 24 -4.24 -7.04 -7.06
C LEU A 24 -3.80 -6.45 -5.71
N GLU A 25 -4.54 -6.76 -4.64
CA GLU A 25 -4.22 -6.32 -3.28
C GLU A 25 -3.72 -7.50 -2.46
N LEU A 26 -2.41 -7.60 -2.25
CA LEU A 26 -1.76 -8.63 -1.43
C LEU A 26 -1.66 -8.18 0.03
N PHE A 27 -1.87 -9.12 0.95
CA PHE A 27 -1.92 -8.84 2.40
C PHE A 27 -3.03 -7.83 2.73
N ALA A 28 -4.18 -8.02 2.09
CA ALA A 28 -5.19 -6.97 1.98
C ALA A 28 -5.78 -6.55 3.34
N GLY A 29 -5.83 -7.43 4.33
CA GLY A 29 -6.30 -7.12 5.68
C GLY A 29 -7.65 -6.43 5.69
N SER A 30 -7.63 -5.11 5.90
CA SER A 30 -8.82 -4.25 5.93
C SER A 30 -9.33 -3.79 4.57
N ARG A 31 -8.65 -4.16 3.49
CA ARG A 31 -8.90 -3.74 2.10
C ARG A 31 -8.86 -2.23 1.94
N SER A 32 -7.85 -1.58 2.53
CA SER A 32 -7.79 -0.11 2.54
C SER A 32 -7.66 0.45 1.12
N ILE A 33 -6.83 -0.17 0.28
CA ILE A 33 -6.66 0.23 -1.12
C ILE A 33 -7.79 -0.35 -1.97
N GLY A 34 -8.13 -1.63 -1.76
CA GLY A 34 -9.18 -2.29 -2.53
C GLY A 34 -10.52 -1.53 -2.51
N LYS A 35 -10.95 -1.05 -1.33
CA LYS A 35 -12.18 -0.25 -1.20
C LYS A 35 -12.15 1.07 -1.95
N VAL A 36 -10.98 1.69 -2.07
CA VAL A 36 -10.84 2.95 -2.82
C VAL A 36 -10.79 2.67 -4.32
N ALA A 37 -10.04 1.65 -4.74
CA ALA A 37 -10.00 1.20 -6.12
C ALA A 37 -11.40 0.82 -6.66
N GLU A 38 -12.20 0.06 -5.91
CA GLU A 38 -13.59 -0.27 -6.27
C GLU A 38 -14.45 0.99 -6.48
N LYS A 39 -14.31 2.00 -5.62
CA LYS A 39 -15.03 3.28 -5.75
C LYS A 39 -14.62 4.07 -6.99
N LEU A 40 -13.40 3.86 -7.48
CA LEU A 40 -12.89 4.47 -8.70
C LEU A 40 -13.19 3.63 -9.96
N GLY A 41 -13.97 2.55 -9.82
CA GLY A 41 -14.41 1.71 -10.93
C GLY A 41 -13.43 0.61 -11.32
N CYS A 42 -12.36 0.39 -10.56
CA CYS A 42 -11.42 -0.70 -10.79
C CYS A 42 -12.02 -2.06 -10.44
N GLU A 43 -11.53 -3.10 -11.10
CA GLU A 43 -11.73 -4.49 -10.68
C GLU A 43 -10.66 -4.86 -9.65
N VAL A 44 -11.04 -5.41 -8.49
CA VAL A 44 -10.12 -5.68 -7.38
C VAL A 44 -10.13 -7.15 -7.01
N PHE A 45 -8.93 -7.73 -6.86
CA PHE A 45 -8.75 -9.05 -6.26
C PHE A 45 -7.85 -8.94 -5.02
N SER A 46 -8.45 -9.10 -3.84
CA SER A 46 -7.79 -9.00 -2.54
C SER A 46 -7.43 -10.40 -2.01
N ILE A 47 -6.17 -10.59 -1.62
CA ILE A 47 -5.63 -11.85 -1.08
C ILE A 47 -5.06 -11.60 0.32
N ASP A 48 -5.37 -12.49 1.26
CA ASP A 48 -4.81 -12.46 2.61
C ASP A 48 -4.69 -13.89 3.16
N ASN A 49 -3.83 -14.11 4.16
CA ASN A 49 -3.71 -15.40 4.83
C ASN A 49 -4.77 -15.62 5.92
N LYS A 50 -5.63 -14.62 6.16
CA LYS A 50 -6.77 -14.67 7.07
C LYS A 50 -8.07 -14.32 6.33
N ASN A 51 -9.16 -14.95 6.77
CA ASN A 51 -10.49 -14.69 6.26
C ASN A 51 -11.09 -13.38 6.81
N PHE A 52 -10.51 -12.25 6.43
CA PHE A 52 -11.10 -10.94 6.72
C PHE A 52 -12.29 -10.65 5.79
N LYS A 53 -13.16 -9.73 6.19
CA LYS A 53 -14.33 -9.34 5.40
C LYS A 53 -13.92 -8.82 4.03
N GLY A 54 -14.43 -9.47 2.98
CA GLY A 54 -14.30 -9.04 1.58
C GLY A 54 -13.03 -9.53 0.88
N ILE A 55 -12.23 -10.41 1.49
CA ILE A 55 -11.10 -11.07 0.83
C ILE A 55 -11.63 -12.02 -0.24
N ASN A 56 -11.06 -11.98 -1.45
CA ASN A 56 -11.46 -12.83 -2.56
C ASN A 56 -10.82 -14.22 -2.47
N LEU A 57 -9.56 -14.29 -2.03
CA LEU A 57 -8.83 -15.54 -1.85
C LEU A 57 -8.11 -15.55 -0.51
N VAL A 58 -8.43 -16.53 0.34
CA VAL A 58 -7.69 -16.80 1.57
C VAL A 58 -6.59 -17.78 1.26
N ALA A 59 -5.34 -17.31 1.16
CA ALA A 59 -4.19 -18.11 0.77
C ALA A 59 -2.91 -17.68 1.46
N ASP A 60 -2.01 -18.63 1.65
CA ASP A 60 -0.66 -18.35 2.12
C ASP A 60 0.19 -17.81 0.97
N ILE A 61 0.54 -16.53 1.05
CA ILE A 61 1.29 -15.83 0.00
C ILE A 61 2.70 -16.39 -0.18
N GLU A 62 3.25 -17.19 0.75
CA GLU A 62 4.49 -17.94 0.48
C GLU A 62 4.34 -18.88 -0.72
N PHE A 63 3.16 -19.48 -0.91
CA PHE A 63 2.91 -20.51 -1.92
C PHE A 63 1.99 -20.06 -3.05
N LEU A 64 1.59 -18.79 -3.06
CA LEU A 64 0.76 -18.21 -4.10
C LEU A 64 1.50 -18.21 -5.45
N ARG A 65 0.84 -18.66 -6.51
CA ARG A 65 1.37 -18.70 -7.88
C ARG A 65 0.51 -17.81 -8.78
N ILE A 66 1.09 -17.34 -9.88
CA ILE A 66 0.39 -16.48 -10.85
C ILE A 66 -0.88 -17.16 -11.41
N LYS A 67 -0.85 -18.48 -11.63
CA LYS A 67 -2.02 -19.23 -12.09
C LYS A 67 -3.20 -19.28 -11.10
N ASP A 68 -2.95 -18.91 -9.85
CA ASP A 68 -4.00 -18.81 -8.83
C ASP A 68 -4.70 -17.42 -8.87
N LEU A 69 -4.22 -16.49 -9.71
CA LEU A 69 -4.81 -15.18 -9.93
C LEU A 69 -5.87 -15.22 -11.04
N PRO A 70 -6.98 -14.48 -10.92
CA PRO A 70 -8.04 -14.45 -11.93
C PRO A 70 -7.66 -13.66 -13.19
N PHE A 71 -6.64 -12.80 -13.09
CA PHE A 71 -6.19 -11.93 -14.17
C PHE A 71 -4.72 -11.53 -13.98
N LYS A 72 -4.11 -11.00 -15.05
CA LYS A 72 -2.91 -10.18 -14.95
C LYS A 72 -3.33 -8.76 -14.48
N PRO A 73 -2.85 -8.27 -13.32
CA PRO A 73 -3.20 -6.94 -12.84
C PRO A 73 -2.45 -5.85 -13.59
N ASP A 74 -3.03 -4.65 -13.60
CA ASP A 74 -2.36 -3.42 -14.01
C ASP A 74 -1.60 -2.79 -12.83
N ILE A 75 -2.15 -2.95 -11.62
CA ILE A 75 -1.62 -2.39 -10.38
C ILE A 75 -1.57 -3.45 -9.29
N ILE A 76 -0.43 -3.56 -8.60
CA ILE A 76 -0.29 -4.38 -7.39
C ILE A 76 -0.12 -3.46 -6.19
N TRP A 77 -0.93 -3.65 -5.16
CA TRP A 77 -0.66 -3.15 -3.82
C TRP A 77 -0.26 -4.29 -2.90
N ALA A 78 0.77 -4.12 -2.10
CA ALA A 78 1.17 -5.10 -1.10
C ALA A 78 1.52 -4.44 0.24
N SER A 79 0.95 -4.96 1.34
CA SER A 79 1.29 -4.54 2.71
C SER A 79 1.85 -5.73 3.51
N PRO A 80 3.06 -6.24 3.19
CA PRO A 80 3.61 -7.46 3.78
C PRO A 80 3.77 -7.37 5.32
N PRO A 81 3.88 -8.52 6.02
CA PRO A 81 3.97 -8.55 7.48
C PRO A 81 5.08 -7.64 8.03
N CYS A 82 4.74 -6.72 8.93
CA CYS A 82 5.69 -5.74 9.47
C CYS A 82 6.28 -6.12 10.84
N THR A 83 5.68 -7.06 11.57
CA THR A 83 5.99 -7.31 13.00
C THR A 83 7.47 -7.62 13.22
N THR A 84 8.03 -8.55 12.44
CA THR A 84 9.43 -9.01 12.59
C THR A 84 10.46 -8.01 12.05
N TYR A 85 10.01 -7.01 11.29
CA TYR A 85 10.84 -5.91 10.80
C TYR A 85 10.66 -4.63 11.61
N SER A 86 9.69 -4.57 12.52
CA SER A 86 9.44 -3.38 13.33
C SER A 86 10.60 -3.13 14.31
N VAL A 87 10.87 -1.86 14.64
CA VAL A 87 11.90 -1.50 15.62
C VAL A 87 11.64 -2.15 16.99
N ALA A 88 10.36 -2.32 17.37
CA ALA A 88 9.97 -2.95 18.62
C ALA A 88 10.15 -4.47 18.60
N GLY A 89 9.90 -5.14 17.47
CA GLY A 89 10.02 -6.60 17.34
C GLY A 89 11.42 -7.08 16.96
N LEU A 90 12.30 -6.19 16.49
CA LEU A 90 13.57 -6.56 15.86
C LEU A 90 14.43 -7.45 16.77
N TRP A 91 14.68 -7.03 18.01
CA TRP A 91 15.57 -7.73 18.94
C TRP A 91 15.08 -9.13 19.32
N HIS A 92 13.76 -9.36 19.29
CA HIS A 92 13.18 -10.66 19.58
C HIS A 92 13.24 -11.62 18.38
N HIS A 93 13.15 -11.06 17.17
CA HIS A 93 12.93 -11.85 15.96
C HIS A 93 14.18 -12.00 15.09
N ARG A 94 15.16 -11.10 15.21
CA ARG A 94 16.30 -11.02 14.30
C ARG A 94 17.58 -10.58 15.01
N ASN A 95 18.70 -11.12 14.56
CA ASN A 95 20.04 -10.65 14.90
C ASN A 95 20.73 -10.16 13.63
N LYS A 96 21.04 -8.85 13.55
CA LYS A 96 21.63 -8.22 12.35
C LYS A 96 20.90 -8.54 11.04
N GLY A 97 19.58 -8.74 11.10
CA GLY A 97 18.73 -9.07 9.95
C GLY A 97 18.49 -10.57 9.74
N ILE A 98 19.32 -11.44 10.34
CA ILE A 98 19.16 -12.89 10.27
C ILE A 98 17.97 -13.30 11.14
N PRO A 99 16.98 -14.03 10.61
CA PRO A 99 15.84 -14.48 11.40
C PRO A 99 16.29 -15.44 12.51
N GLN A 100 15.82 -15.21 13.73
CA GLN A 100 16.06 -16.06 14.91
C GLN A 100 14.84 -16.88 15.30
N THR A 101 13.68 -16.60 14.68
CA THR A 101 12.40 -17.24 14.97
C THR A 101 11.79 -17.76 13.67
N SER A 102 11.01 -18.84 13.76
CA SER A 102 10.25 -19.37 12.61
C SER A 102 9.33 -18.32 12.00
N PHE A 103 8.74 -17.44 12.81
CA PHE A 103 7.93 -16.32 12.35
C PHE A 103 8.72 -15.31 11.50
N ALA A 104 9.98 -15.03 11.86
CA ALA A 104 10.85 -14.16 11.07
C ALA A 104 11.26 -14.81 9.74
N ALA A 105 11.60 -16.10 9.77
CA ALA A 105 11.91 -16.86 8.55
C ALA A 105 10.71 -16.89 7.59
N LYS A 106 9.51 -17.18 8.11
CA LYS A 106 8.26 -17.13 7.36
C LYS A 106 7.97 -15.74 6.78
N SER A 107 8.25 -14.67 7.53
CA SER A 107 8.10 -13.30 7.04
C SER A 107 9.00 -13.04 5.83
N ASP A 108 10.23 -13.55 5.85
CA ASP A 108 11.17 -13.43 4.73
C ASP A 108 10.68 -14.22 3.51
N GLN A 109 10.29 -15.49 3.69
CA GLN A 109 9.78 -16.34 2.61
C GLN A 109 8.57 -15.74 1.90
N VAL A 110 7.59 -15.27 2.67
CA VAL A 110 6.39 -14.59 2.17
C VAL A 110 6.74 -13.32 1.40
N THR A 111 7.66 -12.49 1.90
CA THR A 111 8.07 -11.24 1.24
C THR A 111 8.86 -11.53 -0.05
N ILE A 112 9.70 -12.57 -0.05
CA ILE A 112 10.44 -13.00 -1.23
C ILE A 112 9.50 -13.52 -2.32
N ASN A 113 8.48 -14.32 -1.97
CA ASN A 113 7.51 -14.77 -2.96
C ASN A 113 6.64 -13.62 -3.50
N MET A 114 6.25 -12.65 -2.66
CA MET A 114 5.61 -11.41 -3.11
C MET A 114 6.47 -10.68 -4.15
N LEU A 115 7.77 -10.50 -3.91
CA LEU A 115 8.68 -9.85 -4.87
C LEU A 115 8.82 -10.65 -6.17
N LYS A 116 8.82 -11.98 -6.08
CA LYS A 116 8.81 -12.85 -7.26
C LYS A 116 7.54 -12.62 -8.10
N ILE A 117 6.37 -12.61 -7.47
CA ILE A 117 5.09 -12.34 -8.14
C ILE A 117 5.10 -10.96 -8.80
N ILE A 118 5.54 -9.92 -8.09
CA ILE A 118 5.63 -8.55 -8.64
C ILE A 118 6.54 -8.51 -9.88
N ARG A 119 7.71 -9.17 -9.82
CA ARG A 119 8.66 -9.21 -10.93
C ARG A 119 8.10 -9.97 -12.15
N GLU A 120 7.42 -11.09 -11.92
CA GLU A 120 6.88 -11.91 -13.01
C GLU A 120 5.64 -11.28 -13.67
N LEU A 121 4.81 -10.54 -12.91
CA LEU A 121 3.65 -9.83 -13.45
C LEU A 121 4.05 -8.55 -14.20
N ASP A 122 5.17 -7.92 -13.81
CA ASP A 122 5.76 -6.77 -14.51
C ASP A 122 4.74 -5.66 -14.79
N CYS A 123 4.15 -5.11 -13.73
CA CYS A 123 3.18 -4.03 -13.80
C CYS A 123 3.49 -2.95 -12.76
N MET A 124 2.63 -1.93 -12.68
CA MET A 124 2.76 -0.92 -11.63
C MET A 124 2.61 -1.59 -10.26
N TYR A 125 3.48 -1.27 -9.30
CA TYR A 125 3.38 -1.83 -7.96
C TYR A 125 3.66 -0.82 -6.87
N TYR A 126 3.09 -1.07 -5.70
CA TYR A 126 3.37 -0.37 -4.45
C TYR A 126 3.50 -1.40 -3.32
N ILE A 127 4.60 -1.33 -2.59
CA ILE A 127 4.82 -2.11 -1.38
C ILE A 127 4.84 -1.13 -0.21
N GLU A 128 3.98 -1.33 0.77
CA GLU A 128 3.89 -0.51 1.98
C GLU A 128 4.40 -1.26 3.20
N ASN A 129 5.27 -0.61 3.96
CA ASN A 129 5.63 -1.11 5.28
C ASN A 129 6.01 0.04 6.22
N PRO A 130 5.64 -0.01 7.51
CA PRO A 130 6.13 0.95 8.49
C PRO A 130 7.65 1.08 8.43
N ARG A 131 8.17 2.31 8.55
CA ARG A 131 9.61 2.54 8.49
C ARG A 131 10.31 1.76 9.60
N GLY A 132 11.06 0.73 9.21
CA GLY A 132 11.67 -0.24 10.11
C GLY A 132 12.88 -0.93 9.47
N TYR A 133 13.04 -2.22 9.73
CA TYR A 133 14.18 -3.01 9.28
C TYR A 133 14.00 -3.62 7.88
N LEU A 134 12.77 -3.68 7.34
CA LEU A 134 12.51 -4.26 6.01
C LEU A 134 13.37 -3.60 4.92
N ARG A 135 13.52 -2.28 4.98
CA ARG A 135 14.40 -1.49 4.09
C ARG A 135 15.87 -1.85 4.11
N LYS A 136 16.33 -2.58 5.13
CA LYS A 136 17.72 -3.04 5.27
C LYS A 136 17.89 -4.49 4.80
N MET A 137 16.80 -5.18 4.49
CA MET A 137 16.87 -6.55 4.01
C MET A 137 17.50 -6.59 2.61
N PRO A 138 18.38 -7.56 2.33
CA PRO A 138 19.05 -7.69 1.03
C PRO A 138 18.07 -7.75 -0.15
N PHE A 139 16.96 -8.48 0.01
CA PHE A 139 15.94 -8.64 -1.04
C PHE A 139 15.13 -7.37 -1.34
N MET A 140 15.24 -6.32 -0.51
CA MET A 140 14.60 -5.02 -0.77
C MET A 140 15.58 -3.98 -1.35
N GLN A 141 16.88 -4.30 -1.43
CA GLN A 141 17.87 -3.36 -1.95
C GLN A 141 17.70 -3.18 -3.46
N GLY A 142 17.93 -1.95 -3.94
CA GLY A 142 17.79 -1.59 -5.35
C GLY A 142 16.37 -1.19 -5.78
N LEU A 143 15.35 -1.45 -4.95
CA LEU A 143 14.00 -0.96 -5.20
C LEU A 143 13.89 0.53 -4.88
N GLU A 144 13.27 1.30 -5.78
CA GLU A 144 13.00 2.72 -5.53
C GLU A 144 12.05 2.86 -4.34
N ARG A 145 12.40 3.75 -3.40
CA ARG A 145 11.73 3.85 -2.10
C ARG A 145 11.64 5.30 -1.65
N THR A 146 10.44 5.70 -1.25
CA THR A 146 10.20 6.95 -0.51
C THR A 146 9.72 6.69 0.90
N THR A 147 9.82 7.68 1.78
CA THR A 147 9.21 7.63 3.13
C THR A 147 8.11 8.67 3.19
N ILE A 148 6.90 8.24 3.51
CA ILE A 148 5.76 9.10 3.80
C ILE A 148 5.44 9.10 5.30
N TRP A 149 4.55 9.99 5.71
CA TRP A 149 4.03 10.04 7.08
C TRP A 149 2.52 10.01 7.03
N TYR A 150 1.88 9.01 7.62
CA TYR A 150 0.41 8.87 7.55
C TYR A 150 -0.36 10.08 8.10
N CYS A 151 0.23 10.84 9.03
CA CYS A 151 -0.37 12.08 9.51
C CYS A 151 -0.47 13.16 8.43
N GLN A 152 0.33 13.12 7.37
CA GLN A 152 0.16 14.00 6.22
C GLN A 152 -1.04 13.59 5.36
N TYR A 153 -1.66 12.44 5.66
CA TYR A 153 -2.82 11.85 4.99
C TYR A 153 -4.01 11.69 5.97
N GLY A 154 -4.05 12.49 7.04
CA GLY A 154 -5.18 12.53 7.99
C GLY A 154 -5.12 11.50 9.14
N HIS A 155 -4.03 10.74 9.28
CA HIS A 155 -3.90 9.80 10.40
C HIS A 155 -3.51 10.51 11.71
N LYS A 156 -4.23 10.23 12.79
CA LYS A 156 -4.01 10.82 14.11
C LYS A 156 -2.62 10.59 14.73
N CYS A 157 -1.87 9.60 14.25
CA CYS A 157 -0.51 9.32 14.71
C CYS A 157 0.54 9.67 13.65
N ALA A 158 1.66 10.22 14.11
CA ALA A 158 2.91 10.29 13.36
C ALA A 158 3.48 8.89 13.06
N LYS A 159 3.05 8.30 11.94
CA LYS A 159 3.50 6.99 11.46
C LYS A 159 4.36 7.16 10.21
N PRO A 160 5.71 7.16 10.33
CA PRO A 160 6.57 7.09 9.15
C PRO A 160 6.46 5.71 8.50
N THR A 161 6.25 5.69 7.20
CA THR A 161 6.00 4.49 6.40
C THR A 161 6.82 4.56 5.13
N ASP A 162 7.51 3.48 4.81
CA ASP A 162 8.23 3.34 3.55
C ASP A 162 7.28 2.80 2.48
N ILE A 163 7.33 3.41 1.30
CA ILE A 163 6.66 2.92 0.09
C ILE A 163 7.74 2.61 -0.93
N TRP A 164 7.76 1.38 -1.44
CA TRP A 164 8.56 0.99 -2.60
C TRP A 164 7.65 0.89 -3.82
N SER A 165 8.05 1.49 -4.94
CA SER A 165 7.23 1.49 -6.15
C SER A 165 8.05 1.89 -7.36
N ASN A 166 7.70 1.35 -8.52
CA ASN A 166 8.19 1.82 -9.83
C ASN A 166 7.43 3.06 -10.35
N ASN A 167 6.40 3.53 -9.63
CA ASN A 167 5.61 4.70 -9.99
C ASN A 167 5.87 5.89 -9.06
N ILE A 168 7.07 6.03 -8.51
CA ILE A 168 7.44 7.22 -7.74
C ILE A 168 7.92 8.30 -8.70
N ARG A 169 7.46 9.54 -8.49
CA ARG A 169 7.92 10.67 -9.31
C ARG A 169 9.43 10.85 -9.16
N SER A 170 10.13 10.82 -10.28
CA SER A 170 11.57 11.03 -10.35
C SER A 170 11.94 11.77 -11.64
N LEU A 171 13.24 12.06 -11.85
CA LEU A 171 13.72 12.62 -13.12
C LEU A 171 13.43 11.70 -14.32
N TRP A 172 13.28 10.40 -14.07
CA TRP A 172 13.04 9.37 -15.09
C TRP A 172 11.57 8.92 -15.14
N ASN A 173 10.75 9.39 -14.21
CA ASN A 173 9.31 9.15 -14.17
C ASN A 173 8.59 10.45 -13.75
N LEU A 174 8.44 11.38 -14.69
CA LEU A 174 7.83 12.68 -14.41
C LEU A 174 6.34 12.54 -14.07
N ASN A 175 5.63 11.58 -14.66
CA ASN A 175 4.21 11.38 -14.41
C ASN A 175 3.92 10.50 -13.19
N GLY A 176 4.96 10.04 -12.50
CA GLY A 176 4.84 9.22 -11.31
C GLY A 176 4.11 9.90 -10.15
N TRP A 177 3.70 9.07 -9.19
CA TRP A 177 3.12 9.53 -7.93
C TRP A 177 4.13 10.37 -7.14
N GLN A 178 3.75 11.61 -6.86
CA GLN A 178 4.51 12.53 -6.02
C GLN A 178 4.03 12.41 -4.56
N PRO A 179 4.81 11.82 -3.64
CA PRO A 179 4.44 11.76 -2.24
C PRO A 179 4.39 13.18 -1.62
N ARG A 180 3.51 13.35 -0.62
CA ARG A 180 3.44 14.57 0.19
C ARG A 180 4.75 14.79 0.99
N PRO A 181 5.07 16.04 1.36
CA PRO A 181 6.23 16.34 2.19
C PRO A 181 6.26 15.53 3.49
N VAL A 182 7.45 15.18 3.97
CA VAL A 182 7.62 14.42 5.21
C VAL A 182 7.22 15.24 6.44
N CYS A 183 6.68 14.57 7.46
CA CYS A 183 6.53 15.14 8.79
C CYS A 183 7.72 14.73 9.70
N HIS A 184 7.67 15.09 10.98
CA HIS A 184 8.62 14.66 12.01
C HIS A 184 7.90 14.46 13.35
N ASN A 185 8.50 13.70 14.28
CA ASN A 185 7.88 13.53 15.60
C ASN A 185 7.91 14.84 16.37
N GLY A 186 6.86 15.12 17.16
CA GLY A 186 6.79 16.33 17.97
C GLY A 186 6.50 17.60 17.17
N ASN A 187 6.16 17.47 15.88
CA ASN A 187 5.73 18.61 15.07
C ASN A 187 4.46 19.24 15.68
N LYS A 188 4.59 20.46 16.20
CA LYS A 188 3.48 21.22 16.79
C LYS A 188 2.52 21.80 15.75
N ASN A 189 2.93 21.86 14.49
CA ASN A 189 2.15 22.39 13.38
C ASN A 189 1.38 21.28 12.62
N CYS A 190 1.33 20.06 13.15
CA CYS A 190 0.56 18.97 12.59
C CYS A 190 -0.49 18.48 13.59
N HIS A 191 -1.59 17.93 13.08
CA HIS A 191 -2.73 17.48 13.90
C HIS A 191 -2.48 16.17 14.66
N HIS A 192 -1.36 15.47 14.40
CA HIS A 192 -1.13 14.19 15.04
C HIS A 192 -0.85 14.36 16.54
N GLU A 193 -1.26 13.37 17.32
CA GLU A 193 -1.08 13.36 18.76
C GLU A 193 0.41 13.55 19.13
N ALA A 194 0.67 14.45 20.08
CA ALA A 194 2.01 14.66 20.64
C ALA A 194 2.34 13.54 21.64
N VAL A 195 2.64 12.36 21.11
CA VAL A 195 2.87 11.15 21.91
C VAL A 195 4.28 10.59 21.65
N PRO A 196 5.08 10.36 22.70
CA PRO A 196 6.37 9.67 22.56
C PRO A 196 6.18 8.28 21.95
N ARG A 197 7.13 7.85 21.09
CA ARG A 197 7.06 6.55 20.40
C ARG A 197 6.90 5.34 21.32
N SER A 198 7.38 5.44 22.57
CA SER A 198 7.35 4.36 23.58
C SER A 198 6.06 4.33 24.42
N SER A 199 5.09 5.22 24.18
CA SER A 199 3.86 5.25 24.96
C SER A 199 3.02 4.01 24.66
N LYS A 200 2.86 3.13 25.66
CA LYS A 200 2.14 1.85 25.53
C LYS A 200 0.63 2.00 25.33
N ASN A 201 0.03 3.05 25.90
CA ASN A 201 -1.43 3.24 25.96
C ASN A 201 -1.95 4.36 25.04
N ARG A 202 -1.07 5.06 24.30
CA ARG A 202 -1.43 6.17 23.40
C ARG A 202 -0.77 6.01 22.03
N GLY A 203 -1.16 6.84 21.05
CA GLY A 203 -0.62 6.77 19.70
C GLY A 203 -0.86 5.40 19.04
N ILE A 204 0.12 4.92 18.26
CA ILE A 204 0.00 3.66 17.51
C ILE A 204 -0.05 2.44 18.45
N GLN A 205 0.73 2.42 19.54
CA GLN A 205 0.78 1.25 20.42
C GLN A 205 -0.51 1.07 21.22
N GLY A 206 -1.25 2.15 21.49
CA GLY A 206 -2.56 2.10 22.14
C GLY A 206 -3.69 1.54 21.27
N ILE A 207 -3.45 1.30 19.98
CA ILE A 207 -4.45 0.69 19.09
C ILE A 207 -4.44 -0.83 19.30
N LYS A 208 -5.57 -1.35 19.80
CA LYS A 208 -5.69 -2.70 20.38
C LYS A 208 -5.31 -3.85 19.46
N SER A 209 -5.55 -3.76 18.15
CA SER A 209 -5.31 -4.88 17.22
C SER A 209 -4.30 -4.51 16.13
N ASN A 210 -3.56 -5.51 15.65
CA ASN A 210 -2.69 -5.36 14.46
C ASN A 210 -3.51 -4.93 13.24
N TYR A 211 -4.72 -5.49 13.10
CA TYR A 211 -5.64 -5.15 12.01
C TYR A 211 -5.95 -3.65 11.96
N GLU A 212 -6.28 -3.03 13.09
CA GLU A 212 -6.56 -1.59 13.15
C GLU A 212 -5.29 -0.74 12.94
N ARG A 213 -4.14 -1.18 13.47
CA ARG A 213 -2.85 -0.49 13.28
C ARG A 213 -2.36 -0.49 11.84
N SER A 214 -2.77 -1.47 11.06
CA SER A 214 -2.38 -1.66 9.67
C SER A 214 -3.30 -0.96 8.68
N LYS A 215 -4.41 -0.34 9.11
CA LYS A 215 -5.26 0.45 8.21
C LYS A 215 -4.47 1.60 7.58
N ILE A 216 -4.64 1.77 6.28
CA ILE A 216 -3.98 2.80 5.49
C ILE A 216 -4.91 4.02 5.46
N PRO A 217 -4.38 5.26 5.57
CA PRO A 217 -5.22 6.45 5.54
C PRO A 217 -5.95 6.56 4.18
N PRO A 218 -7.27 6.82 4.16
CA PRO A 218 -8.03 6.89 2.92
C PRO A 218 -7.47 7.89 1.91
N GLU A 219 -6.97 9.05 2.36
CA GLU A 219 -6.36 10.05 1.49
C GLU A 219 -5.13 9.52 0.75
N LEU A 220 -4.30 8.70 1.41
CA LEU A 220 -3.16 8.07 0.74
C LEU A 220 -3.64 7.09 -0.32
N CYS A 221 -4.67 6.30 -0.01
CA CYS A 221 -5.24 5.36 -0.96
C CYS A 221 -5.81 6.07 -2.20
N TYR A 222 -6.53 7.18 -2.02
CA TYR A 222 -7.04 7.99 -3.12
C TYR A 222 -5.92 8.60 -3.95
N GLU A 223 -4.93 9.22 -3.32
CA GLU A 223 -3.81 9.87 -4.01
C GLU A 223 -3.01 8.87 -4.87
N ILE A 224 -2.76 7.67 -4.34
CA ILE A 224 -2.07 6.62 -5.09
C ILE A 224 -2.92 6.13 -6.24
N MET A 225 -4.18 5.76 -6.00
CA MET A 225 -5.03 5.26 -7.08
C MET A 225 -5.27 6.30 -8.17
N GLU A 226 -5.48 7.57 -7.81
CA GLU A 226 -5.61 8.65 -8.78
C GLU A 226 -4.33 8.79 -9.61
N ALA A 227 -3.16 8.79 -8.98
CA ALA A 227 -1.89 8.87 -9.69
C ALA A 227 -1.67 7.66 -10.63
N SER A 228 -2.08 6.45 -10.20
CA SER A 228 -1.97 5.23 -11.01
C SER A 228 -2.94 5.18 -12.20
N LEU A 229 -4.08 5.87 -12.11
CA LEU A 229 -5.12 5.88 -13.14
C LEU A 229 -4.95 7.00 -14.17
N ARG A 230 -4.01 7.93 -13.95
CA ARG A 230 -3.67 8.95 -14.95
C ARG A 230 -3.07 8.27 -16.18
N LYS A 231 -3.85 8.20 -17.26
CA LYS A 231 -3.34 7.80 -18.58
C LYS A 231 -2.52 8.97 -19.12
N GLU A 232 -1.30 8.68 -19.57
CA GLU A 232 -0.53 9.65 -20.35
C GLU A 232 -1.34 10.01 -21.61
N PHE A 233 -1.55 11.30 -21.84
CA PHE A 233 -2.11 11.84 -23.07
C PHE A 233 -0.98 12.30 -23.98
#